data_AF-A0A6A4AMS1-F1
#
_entry.id   AF-A0A6A4AMS1-F1
#
_cell.length_a   1.000
_cell.length_b   1.000
_cell.length_c   1.000
_cell.angle_alpha   90.00
_cell.angle_beta   90.00
_cell.angle_gamma   90.00
#
_symmetry.space_group_name_H-M   'P 1'
#
loop_
_entity.id
_entity.type
_entity.pdbx_description
1 polymer ?
#
loop_
_entity_poly.entity_id
_entity_poly.type
_entity_poly.pdbx_seq_one_letter_code
_entity_poly.pdbx_strand_id
1 'polypeptide(L)'
;MLQKAKTTDETRSIAKQLESAQLEMWFSGGKSVDDVLELLDFRMKFDFTGNPLLNTLVSYMDRVLKENPGQATTMLMKLETRFKDRALNQILLAAMKFPSMEKAAIAIQTKKIQGYVANNESPVKVFEWLNLDNVGDKLLSDPLFTKWMKYAKDFNQKNPKHQESWFTPIRGNYNPDPVKRMIKTAMNDPSTVKIAELVERERSKRWLDQKDPPRHLFHFLDLNKAGEKTLASSDFKVRAKYLNDFNHRYPNERTTMIDALKNNYPDWALV
;
A
#
# COMPACT_ATOMS: atom_id res chain seq x y z
N MET A 1 -0.67 -10.62 -24.02
CA MET A 1 -0.40 -12.06 -24.08
C MET A 1 0.79 -12.46 -23.19
N LEU A 2 2.01 -12.01 -23.49
CA LEU A 2 3.23 -12.40 -22.75
C LEU A 2 3.17 -12.15 -21.24
N GLN A 3 2.62 -11.01 -20.80
CA GLN A 3 2.47 -10.72 -19.37
C GLN A 3 1.64 -11.78 -18.63
N LYS A 4 0.58 -12.30 -19.25
CA LYS A 4 -0.25 -13.38 -18.70
C LYS A 4 0.51 -14.71 -18.70
N ALA A 5 1.23 -15.02 -19.77
CA ALA A 5 2.02 -16.25 -19.85
C ALA A 5 3.18 -16.30 -18.82
N LYS A 6 3.69 -15.14 -18.35
CA LYS A 6 4.71 -15.08 -17.29
C LYS A 6 4.19 -15.51 -15.91
N THR A 7 2.88 -15.48 -15.68
CA THR A 7 2.29 -15.83 -14.37
C THR A 7 2.14 -17.34 -14.17
N THR A 8 2.24 -18.13 -15.24
CA THR A 8 2.09 -19.59 -15.22
C THR A 8 3.46 -20.26 -15.32
N ASP A 9 3.76 -21.22 -14.44
CA ASP A 9 5.08 -21.84 -14.32
C ASP A 9 5.56 -22.43 -15.65
N GLU A 10 4.69 -23.16 -16.35
CA GLU A 10 4.98 -23.88 -17.59
C GLU A 10 5.36 -22.93 -18.74
N THR A 11 4.69 -21.77 -18.83
CA THR A 11 4.90 -20.81 -19.92
C THR A 11 5.85 -19.67 -19.54
N ARG A 12 6.30 -19.60 -18.28
CA ARG A 12 7.09 -18.46 -17.78
C ARG A 12 8.40 -18.29 -18.54
N SER A 13 9.12 -19.39 -18.77
CA SER A 13 10.43 -19.35 -19.42
C SER A 13 10.33 -18.82 -20.85
N ILE A 14 9.46 -19.42 -21.67
CA ILE A 14 9.26 -19.01 -23.05
C ILE A 14 8.70 -17.58 -23.15
N ALA A 15 7.79 -17.19 -22.25
CA ALA A 15 7.24 -15.84 -22.23
C ALA A 15 8.30 -14.77 -21.93
N LYS A 16 9.25 -15.06 -21.02
CA LYS A 16 10.40 -14.17 -20.75
C LYS A 16 11.33 -14.07 -21.96
N GLN A 17 11.63 -15.19 -22.63
CA GLN A 17 12.47 -15.19 -23.83
C GLN A 17 11.84 -14.37 -24.96
N LEU A 18 10.55 -14.55 -25.20
CA LEU A 18 9.79 -13.80 -26.21
C LEU A 18 9.71 -12.31 -25.86
N GLU A 19 9.53 -11.96 -24.58
CA GLU A 19 9.58 -10.55 -24.14
C GLU A 19 10.95 -9.94 -24.43
N SER A 20 12.04 -10.61 -24.05
CA SER A 20 13.40 -10.13 -24.36
C SER A 20 13.61 -9.96 -25.87
N ALA A 21 13.21 -10.94 -26.69
CA ALA A 21 13.32 -10.84 -28.14
C ALA A 21 12.49 -9.67 -28.71
N GLN A 22 11.30 -9.40 -28.15
CA GLN A 22 10.49 -8.25 -28.52
C GLN A 22 11.18 -6.92 -28.17
N LEU A 23 11.81 -6.81 -27.00
CA LEU A 23 12.56 -5.62 -26.61
C LEU A 23 13.77 -5.39 -27.52
N GLU A 24 14.52 -6.44 -27.87
CA GLU A 24 15.63 -6.36 -28.82
C GLU A 24 15.15 -5.95 -30.22
N MET A 25 14.06 -6.55 -30.70
CA MET A 25 13.47 -6.18 -32.00
C MET A 25 13.08 -4.71 -32.05
N TRP A 26 12.45 -4.17 -30.99
CA TRP A 26 12.15 -2.74 -30.92
C TRP A 26 13.41 -1.88 -30.89
N PHE A 27 14.40 -2.28 -30.11
CA PHE A 27 15.66 -1.55 -29.98
C PHE A 27 16.45 -1.52 -31.31
N SER A 28 16.69 -2.68 -31.92
CA SER A 28 17.39 -2.81 -33.20
C SER A 28 16.63 -2.17 -34.37
N GLY A 29 15.29 -2.14 -34.29
CA GLY A 29 14.43 -1.41 -35.21
C GLY A 29 14.42 0.11 -35.00
N GLY A 30 15.23 0.64 -34.07
CA GLY A 30 15.39 2.08 -33.84
C GLY A 30 14.21 2.74 -33.12
N LYS A 31 13.34 1.97 -32.44
CA LYS A 31 12.20 2.55 -31.73
C LYS A 31 12.65 3.36 -30.53
N SER A 32 12.17 4.58 -30.40
CA SER A 32 12.34 5.37 -29.19
C SER A 32 11.43 4.86 -28.06
N VAL A 33 11.69 5.33 -26.83
CA VAL A 33 10.76 5.13 -25.71
C VAL A 33 9.39 5.73 -26.03
N ASP A 34 9.34 6.81 -26.81
CA ASP A 34 8.09 7.44 -27.23
C ASP A 34 7.30 6.54 -28.18
N ASP A 35 7.97 5.89 -29.14
CA ASP A 35 7.32 4.93 -30.04
C ASP A 35 6.74 3.74 -29.26
N VAL A 36 7.47 3.24 -28.26
CA VAL A 36 6.98 2.13 -27.42
C VAL A 36 5.82 2.56 -26.53
N LEU A 37 5.83 3.79 -26.00
CA LEU A 37 4.66 4.34 -25.29
C LEU A 37 3.41 4.37 -26.18
N GLU A 38 3.56 4.74 -27.46
CA GLU A 38 2.46 4.73 -28.41
C GLU A 38 1.99 3.31 -28.74
N LEU A 39 2.92 2.37 -28.94
CA LEU A 39 2.60 0.96 -29.19
C LEU A 39 1.87 0.29 -28.01
N LEU A 40 2.18 0.71 -26.79
CA LEU A 40 1.53 0.21 -25.57
C LEU A 40 0.22 0.95 -25.23
N ASP A 41 -0.20 1.90 -26.08
CA ASP A 41 -1.39 2.73 -25.89
C ASP A 41 -1.40 3.48 -24.53
N PHE A 42 -0.25 4.10 -24.21
CA PHE A 42 -0.05 4.83 -22.95
C PHE A 42 -0.25 6.35 -23.08
N ARG A 43 -0.81 6.83 -24.20
CA ARG A 43 -0.84 8.27 -24.53
C ARG A 43 -1.49 9.16 -23.45
N MET A 44 -2.54 8.71 -22.77
CA MET A 44 -3.25 9.49 -21.75
C MET A 44 -3.60 8.68 -20.49
N LYS A 45 -2.67 7.86 -19.98
CA LYS A 45 -2.92 7.10 -18.75
C LYS A 45 -2.73 7.99 -17.51
N PHE A 46 -3.78 8.11 -16.71
CA PHE A 46 -3.76 8.77 -15.40
C PHE A 46 -3.23 7.85 -14.29
N ASP A 47 -3.34 6.54 -14.50
CA ASP A 47 -2.69 5.51 -13.70
C ASP A 47 -2.49 4.21 -14.52
N PHE A 48 -1.66 3.32 -13.98
CA PHE A 48 -1.26 2.01 -14.51
C PHE A 48 -1.66 0.87 -13.56
N THR A 49 -2.60 1.11 -12.63
CA THR A 49 -3.03 0.10 -11.67
C THR A 49 -3.60 -1.11 -12.41
N GLY A 50 -3.07 -2.30 -12.12
CA GLY A 50 -3.48 -3.52 -12.82
C GLY A 50 -3.05 -3.59 -14.30
N ASN A 51 -2.29 -2.61 -14.81
CA ASN A 51 -1.79 -2.63 -16.18
C ASN A 51 -0.42 -3.31 -16.23
N PRO A 52 -0.32 -4.56 -16.71
CA PRO A 52 0.94 -5.30 -16.67
C PRO A 52 1.94 -4.80 -17.73
N LEU A 53 1.51 -3.99 -18.70
CA LEU A 53 2.38 -3.44 -19.75
C LEU A 53 3.29 -2.33 -19.23
N LEU A 54 3.04 -1.77 -18.03
CA LEU A 54 3.96 -0.81 -17.40
C LEU A 54 5.34 -1.43 -17.21
N ASN A 55 5.40 -2.71 -16.82
CA ASN A 55 6.66 -3.42 -16.68
C ASN A 55 7.38 -3.57 -18.03
N THR A 56 6.65 -3.79 -19.12
CA THR A 56 7.22 -3.86 -20.47
C THR A 56 7.84 -2.52 -20.88
N LEU A 57 7.17 -1.40 -20.63
CA LEU A 57 7.73 -0.07 -20.87
C LEU A 57 9.05 0.13 -20.11
N VAL A 58 9.05 -0.14 -18.80
CA VAL A 58 10.24 0.11 -17.97
C VAL A 58 11.38 -0.86 -18.30
N SER A 59 11.07 -2.12 -18.63
CA SER A 59 12.08 -3.06 -19.16
C SER A 59 12.68 -2.57 -20.48
N TYR A 60 11.87 -1.97 -21.36
CA TYR A 60 12.38 -1.36 -22.58
C TYR A 60 13.31 -0.18 -22.28
N MET A 61 12.94 0.69 -21.34
CA MET A 61 13.79 1.80 -20.90
C MET A 61 15.12 1.32 -20.34
N ASP A 62 15.13 0.27 -19.50
CA ASP A 62 16.36 -0.36 -19.02
C ASP A 62 17.23 -0.85 -20.19
N ARG A 63 16.62 -1.51 -21.18
CA ARG A 63 17.33 -1.97 -22.38
C ARG A 63 17.97 -0.82 -23.17
N VAL A 64 17.27 0.30 -23.36
CA VAL A 64 17.80 1.49 -24.05
C VAL A 64 18.96 2.11 -23.26
N LEU A 65 18.86 2.14 -21.93
CA LEU A 65 19.87 2.73 -21.05
C LEU A 65 21.17 1.92 -20.95
N LYS A 66 21.15 0.62 -21.29
CA LYS A 66 22.38 -0.19 -21.39
C LYS A 66 23.37 0.36 -22.43
N GLU A 67 22.87 0.90 -23.54
CA GLU A 67 23.70 1.53 -24.58
C GLU A 67 23.92 3.03 -24.35
N ASN A 68 23.15 3.63 -23.43
CA ASN A 68 23.20 5.06 -23.12
C ASN A 68 23.31 5.29 -21.60
N PRO A 69 24.35 4.76 -20.95
CA PRO A 69 24.53 4.91 -19.52
C PRO A 69 24.62 6.40 -19.15
N GLY A 70 23.90 6.81 -18.11
CA GLY A 70 23.85 8.21 -17.65
C GLY A 70 22.65 9.02 -18.14
N GLN A 71 21.86 8.53 -19.10
CA GLN A 71 20.67 9.24 -19.58
C GLN A 71 19.38 8.98 -18.77
N ALA A 72 19.46 8.18 -17.69
CA ALA A 72 18.29 7.77 -16.91
C ALA A 72 17.47 8.95 -16.37
N THR A 73 18.13 9.97 -15.81
CA THR A 73 17.46 11.17 -15.29
C THR A 73 16.73 11.93 -16.39
N THR A 74 17.38 12.17 -17.53
CA THR A 74 16.78 12.87 -18.68
C THR A 74 15.57 12.12 -19.22
N MET A 75 15.70 10.80 -19.38
CA MET A 75 14.62 9.94 -19.85
C MET A 75 13.40 9.98 -18.93
N LEU A 76 13.60 9.84 -17.61
CA LEU A 76 12.52 9.88 -16.62
C LEU A 76 11.87 11.28 -16.52
N MET A 77 12.65 12.36 -16.59
CA MET A 77 12.10 13.73 -16.59
C MET A 77 11.26 14.02 -17.85
N LYS A 78 11.63 13.45 -19.01
CA LYS A 78 10.79 13.57 -20.21
C LYS A 78 9.42 12.92 -19.99
N LEU A 79 9.35 11.78 -19.29
CA LEU A 79 8.07 11.14 -18.95
C LEU A 79 7.20 11.98 -18.00
N GLU A 80 7.80 12.73 -17.08
CA GLU A 80 7.08 13.65 -16.18
C GLU A 80 6.33 14.78 -16.92
N THR A 81 6.76 15.13 -18.14
CA THR A 81 6.03 16.08 -18.98
C THR A 81 4.68 15.52 -19.45
N ARG A 82 4.54 14.20 -19.53
CA ARG A 82 3.36 13.49 -20.06
C ARG A 82 2.50 12.87 -18.97
N PHE A 83 3.15 12.26 -17.97
CA PHE A 83 2.48 11.59 -16.87
C PHE A 83 2.55 12.47 -15.62
N LYS A 84 1.40 12.65 -14.96
CA LYS A 84 1.30 13.40 -13.71
C LYS A 84 1.01 12.46 -12.54
N ASP A 85 1.36 12.93 -11.36
CA ASP A 85 0.96 12.36 -10.06
C ASP A 85 1.07 10.83 -9.99
N ARG A 86 -0.05 10.13 -9.94
CA ARG A 86 -0.11 8.68 -9.76
C ARG A 86 0.59 7.91 -10.87
N ALA A 87 0.30 8.21 -12.14
CA ALA A 87 0.95 7.56 -13.28
C ALA A 87 2.46 7.69 -13.25
N LEU A 88 2.97 8.90 -12.97
CA LEU A 88 4.41 9.12 -12.89
C LEU A 88 5.04 8.37 -11.71
N ASN A 89 4.45 8.42 -10.52
CA ASN A 89 4.96 7.69 -9.37
C ASN A 89 4.98 6.18 -9.60
N GLN A 90 4.00 5.62 -10.32
CA GLN A 90 4.00 4.21 -10.71
C GLN A 90 5.16 3.87 -11.67
N ILE A 91 5.45 4.75 -12.65
CA ILE A 91 6.64 4.61 -13.51
C ILE A 91 7.93 4.64 -12.67
N LEU A 92 8.05 5.60 -11.74
CA LEU A 92 9.24 5.73 -10.87
C LEU A 92 9.41 4.49 -9.99
N LEU A 93 8.34 3.99 -9.36
CA LEU A 93 8.37 2.77 -8.53
C LEU A 93 8.75 1.53 -9.34
N ALA A 94 8.30 1.43 -10.58
CA ALA A 94 8.71 0.36 -11.48
C ALA A 94 10.19 0.51 -11.89
N ALA A 95 10.64 1.73 -12.20
CA ALA A 95 12.02 2.04 -12.58
C ALA A 95 13.03 1.77 -11.47
N MET A 96 12.64 1.95 -10.19
CA MET A 96 13.48 1.62 -9.03
C MET A 96 13.93 0.16 -8.97
N LYS A 97 13.21 -0.75 -9.65
CA LYS A 97 13.58 -2.18 -9.71
C LYS A 97 14.74 -2.46 -10.65
N PHE A 98 15.19 -1.46 -11.42
CA PHE A 98 16.27 -1.59 -12.39
C PHE A 98 17.49 -0.76 -11.95
N PRO A 99 18.68 -1.38 -11.79
CA PRO A 99 19.88 -0.68 -11.35
C PRO A 99 20.26 0.51 -12.23
N SER A 100 19.96 0.45 -13.53
CA SER A 100 20.21 1.53 -14.49
C SER A 100 19.45 2.82 -14.20
N MET A 101 18.32 2.74 -13.47
CA MET A 101 17.40 3.84 -13.21
C MET A 101 17.18 4.14 -11.73
N GLU A 102 17.55 3.22 -10.83
CA GLU A 102 17.22 3.28 -9.40
C GLU A 102 17.56 4.65 -8.76
N LYS A 103 18.82 5.08 -8.89
CA LYS A 103 19.28 6.36 -8.32
C LYS A 103 18.51 7.56 -8.86
N ALA A 104 18.25 7.59 -10.17
CA ALA A 104 17.51 8.68 -10.80
C ALA A 104 16.03 8.68 -10.37
N ALA A 105 15.40 7.51 -10.33
CA ALA A 105 14.01 7.35 -9.91
C ALA A 105 13.81 7.79 -8.45
N ILE A 106 14.70 7.39 -7.54
CA ILE A 106 14.67 7.80 -6.12
C ILE A 106 14.83 9.32 -5.99
N ALA A 107 15.76 9.92 -6.73
CA ALA A 107 15.98 11.36 -6.71
C ALA A 107 14.74 12.14 -7.18
N ILE A 108 14.10 11.70 -8.28
CA ILE A 108 12.89 12.33 -8.81
C ILE A 108 11.71 12.14 -7.84
N GLN A 109 11.48 10.93 -7.32
CA GLN A 109 10.41 10.69 -6.35
C GLN A 109 10.60 11.52 -5.08
N THR A 110 11.84 11.66 -4.60
CA THR A 110 12.16 12.51 -3.45
C THR A 110 11.79 13.97 -3.71
N LYS A 111 12.13 14.51 -4.88
CA LYS A 111 11.74 15.86 -5.30
C LYS A 111 10.22 16.02 -5.39
N LYS A 112 9.50 15.00 -5.87
CA LYS A 112 8.02 15.02 -5.92
C LYS A 112 7.40 15.14 -4.54
N ILE A 113 7.86 14.32 -3.59
CA ILE A 113 7.39 14.40 -2.19
C ILE A 113 7.65 15.80 -1.62
N GLN A 114 8.84 16.36 -1.85
CA GLN A 114 9.16 17.73 -1.42
C GLN A 114 8.23 18.77 -2.06
N GLY A 115 7.89 18.61 -3.35
CA GLY A 115 6.92 19.45 -4.04
C GLY A 115 5.53 19.38 -3.42
N TYR A 116 5.03 18.18 -3.13
CA TYR A 116 3.73 17.99 -2.46
C TYR A 116 3.69 18.66 -1.08
N VAL A 117 4.79 18.56 -0.32
CA VAL A 117 4.95 19.24 0.98
C VAL A 117 4.97 20.76 0.81
N ALA A 118 5.70 21.28 -0.17
CA ALA A 118 5.85 22.72 -0.42
C ALA A 118 4.54 23.36 -0.89
N ASN A 119 3.77 22.65 -1.71
CA ASN A 119 2.49 23.11 -2.25
C ASN A 119 1.32 22.93 -1.27
N ASN A 120 1.58 22.41 -0.05
CA ASN A 120 0.55 22.11 0.94
C ASN A 120 -0.57 21.24 0.36
N GLU A 121 -0.19 20.21 -0.41
CA GLU A 121 -1.14 19.27 -0.98
C GLU A 121 -1.90 18.51 0.12
N SER A 122 -3.06 17.95 -0.20
CA SER A 122 -3.81 17.12 0.75
C SER A 122 -3.05 15.80 1.00
N PRO A 123 -2.74 15.43 2.25
CA PRO A 123 -2.17 14.13 2.56
C PRO A 123 -3.00 12.96 2.03
N VAL A 124 -4.33 13.07 2.03
CA VAL A 124 -5.23 12.05 1.46
C VAL A 124 -4.97 11.86 -0.04
N LYS A 125 -4.88 12.95 -0.82
CA LYS A 125 -4.56 12.86 -2.26
C LYS A 125 -3.16 12.33 -2.51
N VAL A 126 -2.18 12.81 -1.74
CA VAL A 126 -0.78 12.41 -1.90
C VAL A 126 -0.59 10.91 -1.61
N PHE A 127 -1.39 10.32 -0.72
CA PHE A 127 -1.38 8.87 -0.48
C PHE A 127 -1.61 8.08 -1.78
N GLU A 128 -2.63 8.48 -2.55
CA GLU A 128 -3.00 7.86 -3.82
C GLU A 128 -1.99 8.22 -4.92
N TRP A 129 -1.50 9.45 -4.96
CA TRP A 129 -0.49 9.86 -5.93
C TRP A 129 0.84 9.14 -5.76
N LEU A 130 1.22 8.83 -4.52
CA LEU A 130 2.38 7.98 -4.23
C LEU A 130 2.10 6.48 -4.45
N ASN A 131 0.89 6.12 -4.89
CA ASN A 131 0.45 4.75 -5.12
C ASN A 131 0.57 3.87 -3.86
N LEU A 132 0.42 4.47 -2.68
CA LEU A 132 0.57 3.77 -1.40
C LEU A 132 -0.59 2.80 -1.17
N ASP A 133 -1.77 3.08 -1.72
CA ASP A 133 -2.94 2.20 -1.71
C ASP A 133 -2.75 0.85 -2.44
N ASN A 134 -1.70 0.75 -3.26
CA ASN A 134 -1.38 -0.47 -4.01
C ASN A 134 -0.18 -1.25 -3.45
N VAL A 135 0.38 -0.86 -2.30
CA VAL A 135 1.53 -1.56 -1.68
C VAL A 135 1.13 -2.92 -1.09
N GLY A 136 -0.15 -3.09 -0.76
CA GLY A 136 -0.68 -4.32 -0.16
C GLY A 136 -0.20 -4.52 1.28
N ASP A 137 0.02 -5.78 1.66
CA ASP A 137 0.29 -6.21 3.05
C ASP A 137 1.59 -5.63 3.65
N LYS A 138 2.44 -5.00 2.83
CA LYS A 138 3.73 -4.41 3.23
C LYS A 138 3.69 -2.91 3.52
N LEU A 139 2.52 -2.28 3.47
CA LEU A 139 2.38 -0.83 3.62
C LEU A 139 3.07 -0.30 4.88
N LEU A 140 2.86 -0.94 6.03
CA LEU A 140 3.35 -0.42 7.32
C LEU A 140 4.88 -0.53 7.48
N SER A 141 5.54 -1.35 6.66
CA SER A 141 7.01 -1.43 6.56
C SER A 141 7.57 -0.63 5.40
N ASP A 142 6.72 0.02 4.59
CA ASP A 142 7.15 0.74 3.40
C ASP A 142 7.83 2.07 3.79
N PRO A 143 9.07 2.34 3.33
CA PRO A 143 9.77 3.57 3.65
C PRO A 143 9.08 4.84 3.12
N LEU A 144 8.37 4.73 1.99
CA LEU A 144 7.62 5.85 1.40
C LEU A 144 6.37 6.15 2.23
N PHE A 145 5.70 5.12 2.76
CA PHE A 145 4.61 5.28 3.72
C PHE A 145 5.07 6.01 4.99
N THR A 146 6.24 5.67 5.52
CA THR A 146 6.80 6.36 6.71
C THR A 146 7.07 7.85 6.44
N LYS A 147 7.61 8.18 5.26
CA LYS A 147 7.79 9.58 4.84
C LYS A 147 6.45 10.30 4.69
N TRP A 148 5.46 9.65 4.09
CA TRP A 148 4.11 10.19 3.94
C TRP A 148 3.41 10.44 5.28
N MET A 149 3.53 9.54 6.26
CA MET A 149 2.99 9.75 7.61
C MET A 149 3.59 10.99 8.29
N LYS A 150 4.91 11.19 8.15
CA LYS A 150 5.57 12.40 8.66
C LYS A 150 4.97 13.65 8.01
N TYR A 151 4.84 13.63 6.69
CA TYR A 151 4.20 14.73 5.96
C TYR A 151 2.76 14.99 6.40
N ALA A 152 1.93 13.96 6.56
CA ALA A 152 0.55 14.12 7.04
C ALA A 152 0.48 14.80 8.41
N LYS A 153 1.42 14.46 9.31
CA LYS A 153 1.56 15.13 10.62
C LYS A 153 1.97 16.60 10.45
N ASP A 154 2.99 16.86 9.64
CA ASP A 154 3.50 18.23 9.41
C ASP A 154 2.43 19.11 8.74
N PHE A 155 1.64 18.54 7.82
CA PHE A 155 0.49 19.19 7.20
C PHE A 155 -0.54 19.59 8.25
N ASN A 156 -0.94 18.69 9.16
CA ASN A 156 -1.93 19.00 10.19
C ASN A 156 -1.45 20.05 11.19
N GLN A 157 -0.15 20.07 11.50
CA GLN A 157 0.43 21.09 12.36
C GLN A 157 0.40 22.48 11.72
N LYS A 158 0.67 22.55 10.40
CA LYS A 158 0.59 23.79 9.62
C LYS A 158 -0.85 24.25 9.36
N ASN A 159 -1.80 23.31 9.32
CA ASN A 159 -3.20 23.56 8.97
C ASN A 159 -4.15 23.19 10.14
N PRO A 160 -4.08 23.87 11.31
CA PRO A 160 -4.83 23.46 12.50
C PRO A 160 -6.36 23.51 12.32
N LYS A 161 -6.87 24.34 11.39
CA LYS A 161 -8.30 24.45 11.07
C LYS A 161 -8.76 23.48 9.97
N HIS A 162 -7.83 22.82 9.28
CA HIS A 162 -8.08 21.95 8.13
C HIS A 162 -7.27 20.66 8.24
N GLN A 163 -7.28 20.04 9.42
CA GLN A 163 -6.56 18.80 9.64
C GLN A 163 -7.19 17.66 8.83
N GLU A 164 -6.34 16.84 8.22
CA GLU A 164 -6.73 15.63 7.50
C GLU A 164 -6.32 14.38 8.27
N SER A 165 -7.18 13.36 8.28
CA SER A 165 -6.90 12.10 8.96
C SER A 165 -5.92 11.25 8.15
N TRP A 166 -4.73 10.97 8.71
CA TRP A 166 -3.77 10.03 8.13
C TRP A 166 -4.30 8.58 8.05
N PHE A 167 -5.29 8.22 8.87
CA PHE A 167 -5.87 6.88 8.86
C PHE A 167 -6.95 6.69 7.79
N THR A 168 -7.58 7.78 7.35
CA THR A 168 -8.67 7.73 6.36
C THR A 168 -8.25 7.08 5.03
N PRO A 169 -7.08 7.37 4.44
CA PRO A 169 -6.62 6.71 3.22
C PRO A 169 -6.41 5.20 3.38
N ILE A 170 -5.86 4.75 4.51
CA ILE A 170 -5.67 3.33 4.80
C ILE A 170 -7.02 2.63 4.88
N ARG A 171 -7.97 3.22 5.61
CA ARG A 171 -9.33 2.70 5.74
C ARG A 171 -10.10 2.68 4.42
N GLY A 172 -9.99 3.76 3.64
CA GLY A 172 -10.79 3.96 2.42
C GLY A 172 -10.32 3.11 1.25
N ASN A 173 -9.01 2.85 1.16
CA ASN A 173 -8.42 2.18 0.01
C ASN A 173 -8.09 0.70 0.24
N TYR A 174 -8.10 0.23 1.49
CA TYR A 174 -7.85 -1.18 1.79
C TYR A 174 -9.07 -1.89 2.36
N ASN A 175 -9.30 -3.11 1.85
CA ASN A 175 -10.28 -4.01 2.44
C ASN A 175 -9.90 -4.39 3.89
N PRO A 176 -10.88 -4.74 4.75
CA PRO A 176 -10.61 -5.07 6.15
C PRO A 176 -9.61 -6.22 6.36
N ASP A 177 -9.67 -7.27 5.53
CA ASP A 177 -8.80 -8.44 5.66
C ASP A 177 -7.31 -8.13 5.38
N PRO A 178 -6.95 -7.44 4.27
CA PRO A 178 -5.61 -6.88 4.11
C PRO A 178 -5.14 -6.04 5.28
N VAL A 179 -5.97 -5.13 5.81
CA VAL A 179 -5.60 -4.28 6.97
C VAL A 179 -5.26 -5.13 8.19
N LYS A 180 -6.05 -6.17 8.45
CA LYS A 180 -5.78 -7.13 9.53
C LYS A 180 -4.44 -7.84 9.33
N ARG A 181 -4.12 -8.31 8.12
CA ARG A 181 -2.83 -8.96 7.82
C ARG A 181 -1.66 -7.99 7.95
N MET A 182 -1.78 -6.76 7.43
CA MET A 182 -0.77 -5.71 7.57
C MET A 182 -0.39 -5.48 9.03
N ILE A 183 -1.39 -5.30 9.89
CA ILE A 183 -1.18 -5.04 11.31
C ILE A 183 -0.54 -6.26 11.98
N LYS A 184 -1.07 -7.46 11.71
CA LYS A 184 -0.53 -8.69 12.31
C LYS A 184 0.94 -8.89 11.96
N THR A 185 1.32 -8.67 10.71
CA THR A 185 2.71 -8.73 10.27
C THR A 185 3.56 -7.66 10.97
N ALA A 186 3.08 -6.42 10.98
CA ALA A 186 3.82 -5.30 11.57
C ALA A 186 3.96 -5.39 13.10
N MET A 187 2.99 -5.99 13.80
CA MET A 187 3.08 -6.26 15.24
C MET A 187 4.19 -7.25 15.61
N ASN A 188 4.57 -8.13 14.68
CA ASN A 188 5.62 -9.13 14.91
C ASN A 188 7.02 -8.61 14.55
N ASP A 189 7.13 -7.40 14.01
CA ASP A 189 8.40 -6.80 13.62
C ASP A 189 8.71 -5.60 14.54
N PRO A 190 9.81 -5.64 15.33
CA PRO A 190 10.19 -4.56 16.23
C PRO A 190 10.34 -3.19 15.55
N SER A 191 10.66 -3.15 14.26
CA SER A 191 10.81 -1.92 13.49
C SER A 191 9.47 -1.26 13.14
N THR A 192 8.36 -2.02 13.10
CA THR A 192 7.03 -1.53 12.69
C THR A 192 5.95 -1.65 13.75
N VAL A 193 6.22 -2.30 14.89
CA VAL A 193 5.25 -2.49 15.98
C VAL A 193 4.59 -1.19 16.44
N LYS A 194 5.35 -0.09 16.55
CA LYS A 194 4.80 1.22 16.94
C LYS A 194 3.80 1.78 15.93
N ILE A 195 4.04 1.57 14.63
CA ILE A 195 3.11 1.98 13.57
C ILE A 195 1.87 1.10 13.62
N ALA A 196 2.04 -0.21 13.80
CA ALA A 196 0.93 -1.14 13.94
C ALA A 196 0.01 -0.80 15.12
N GLU A 197 0.58 -0.46 16.28
CA GLU A 197 -0.17 -0.01 17.47
C GLU A 197 -0.97 1.27 17.20
N LEU A 198 -0.42 2.21 16.42
CA LEU A 198 -1.14 3.43 16.02
C LEU A 198 -2.33 3.10 15.11
N VAL A 199 -2.15 2.21 14.14
CA VAL A 199 -3.23 1.79 13.24
C VAL A 199 -4.33 1.05 14.02
N GLU A 200 -3.97 0.14 14.94
CA GLU A 200 -4.94 -0.54 15.82
C GLU A 200 -5.71 0.42 16.72
N ARG A 201 -5.04 1.45 17.25
CA ARG A 201 -5.68 2.48 18.07
C ARG A 201 -6.72 3.26 17.27
N GLU A 202 -6.39 3.75 16.07
CA GLU A 202 -7.33 4.51 15.24
C GLU A 202 -8.50 3.64 14.77
N ARG A 203 -8.24 2.36 14.48
CA ARG A 203 -9.29 1.39 14.15
C ARG A 203 -10.24 1.17 15.34
N SER A 204 -9.69 0.98 16.54
CA SER A 204 -10.47 0.80 17.77
C SER A 204 -11.29 2.05 18.13
N LYS A 205 -10.70 3.24 17.99
CA LYS A 205 -11.39 4.51 18.20
C LYS A 205 -12.58 4.65 17.25
N ARG A 206 -12.39 4.30 15.98
CA ARG A 206 -13.48 4.32 15.00
C ARG A 206 -14.62 3.38 15.40
N TRP A 207 -14.32 2.13 15.77
CA TRP A 207 -15.36 1.19 16.23
C TRP A 207 -16.15 1.77 17.41
N LEU A 208 -15.47 2.41 18.37
CA LEU A 208 -16.13 3.11 19.47
C LEU A 208 -17.01 4.26 18.99
N ASP A 209 -16.53 5.07 18.05
CA ASP A 209 -17.28 6.20 17.48
C ASP A 209 -18.52 5.74 16.69
N GLN A 210 -18.41 4.58 16.02
CA GLN A 210 -19.54 3.93 15.32
C GLN A 210 -20.43 3.12 16.26
N LYS A 211 -20.06 3.03 17.54
CA LYS A 211 -20.76 2.26 18.57
C LYS A 211 -20.89 0.78 18.18
N ASP A 212 -19.84 0.23 17.56
CA ASP A 212 -19.80 -1.17 17.15
C ASP A 212 -19.85 -2.07 18.40
N PRO A 213 -20.83 -2.99 18.50
CA PRO A 213 -20.95 -3.85 19.66
C PRO A 213 -19.71 -4.74 19.88
N PRO A 214 -19.18 -4.86 21.11
CA PRO A 214 -18.00 -5.69 21.41
C PRO A 214 -18.09 -7.17 20.97
N ARG A 215 -19.31 -7.68 20.75
CA ARG A 215 -19.55 -9.03 20.20
C ARG A 215 -19.12 -9.15 18.72
N HIS A 216 -19.31 -8.11 17.90
CA HIS A 216 -18.96 -8.16 16.47
C HIS A 216 -17.44 -8.25 16.27
N LEU A 217 -16.66 -7.67 17.18
CA LEU A 217 -15.20 -7.74 17.15
C LEU A 217 -14.68 -9.17 17.32
N PHE A 218 -15.45 -10.07 17.93
CA PHE A 218 -15.01 -11.45 18.15
C PHE A 218 -14.78 -12.19 16.81
N HIS A 219 -15.76 -12.10 15.91
CA HIS A 219 -15.65 -12.65 14.56
C HIS A 219 -14.67 -11.85 13.70
N PHE A 220 -14.70 -10.52 13.79
CA PHE A 220 -13.81 -9.66 13.01
C PHE A 220 -12.32 -9.96 13.27
N LEU A 221 -11.99 -10.22 14.53
CA LEU A 221 -10.65 -10.60 14.95
C LEU A 221 -10.34 -12.09 14.75
N ASP A 222 -11.23 -12.87 14.12
CA ASP A 222 -11.14 -14.34 13.95
C ASP A 222 -10.93 -15.08 15.29
N LEU A 223 -11.37 -14.51 16.41
CA LEU A 223 -11.21 -15.13 17.73
C LEU A 223 -12.05 -16.40 17.86
N ASN A 224 -13.14 -16.52 17.09
CA ASN A 224 -13.94 -17.75 17.00
C ASN A 224 -13.24 -18.91 16.28
N LYS A 225 -12.13 -18.64 15.56
CA LYS A 225 -11.31 -19.65 14.90
C LYS A 225 -10.05 -20.00 15.69
N ALA A 226 -9.76 -19.27 16.78
CA ALA A 226 -8.53 -19.43 17.54
C ALA A 226 -8.57 -20.59 18.54
N GLY A 227 -9.77 -21.12 18.87
CA GLY A 227 -9.94 -22.27 19.76
C GLY A 227 -9.24 -22.06 21.11
N GLU A 228 -8.49 -23.05 21.56
CA GLU A 228 -7.73 -23.00 22.82
C GLU A 228 -6.71 -21.85 22.90
N LYS A 229 -6.25 -21.34 21.74
CA LYS A 229 -5.28 -20.23 21.69
C LYS A 229 -5.93 -18.85 21.80
N THR A 230 -7.27 -18.78 21.92
CA THR A 230 -8.02 -17.53 21.96
C THR A 230 -7.49 -16.57 23.02
N LEU A 231 -7.41 -17.01 24.29
CA LEU A 231 -7.00 -16.16 25.41
C LEU A 231 -5.53 -15.72 25.35
N ALA A 232 -4.68 -16.51 24.69
CA ALA A 232 -3.27 -16.20 24.50
C ALA A 232 -3.00 -15.26 23.31
N SER A 233 -3.99 -15.03 22.44
CA SER A 233 -3.80 -14.23 21.22
C SER A 233 -3.65 -12.73 21.53
N SER A 234 -2.83 -12.05 20.73
CA SER A 234 -2.75 -10.58 20.74
C SER A 234 -4.09 -9.92 20.40
N ASP A 235 -4.86 -10.54 19.51
CA ASP A 235 -6.20 -10.11 19.12
C ASP A 235 -7.18 -10.12 20.31
N PHE A 236 -7.05 -11.07 21.23
CA PHE A 236 -7.86 -11.08 22.46
C PHE A 236 -7.54 -9.90 23.38
N LYS A 237 -6.27 -9.47 23.45
CA LYS A 237 -5.87 -8.27 24.19
C LYS A 237 -6.50 -7.01 23.59
N VAL A 238 -6.51 -6.89 22.25
CA VAL A 238 -7.17 -5.78 21.54
C VAL A 238 -8.67 -5.76 21.89
N ARG A 239 -9.33 -6.91 21.81
CA ARG A 239 -10.75 -7.02 22.16
C ARG A 239 -11.03 -6.66 23.62
N ALA A 240 -10.22 -7.16 24.57
CA ALA A 240 -10.41 -6.89 25.99
C ALA A 240 -10.29 -5.40 26.30
N LYS A 241 -9.30 -4.74 25.70
CA LYS A 241 -9.17 -3.29 25.79
C LYS A 241 -10.39 -2.58 25.19
N TYR A 242 -10.82 -2.96 23.99
CA TYR A 242 -12.00 -2.36 23.34
C TYR A 242 -13.27 -2.52 24.19
N LEU A 243 -13.49 -3.69 24.80
CA LEU A 243 -14.63 -3.93 25.68
C LEU A 243 -14.63 -2.96 26.87
N ASN A 244 -13.47 -2.75 27.49
CA ASN A 244 -13.34 -1.80 28.60
C ASN A 244 -13.63 -0.37 28.13
N ASP A 245 -13.06 0.05 27.00
CA ASP A 245 -13.29 1.39 26.45
C ASP A 245 -14.76 1.60 26.05
N PHE A 246 -15.40 0.58 25.48
CA PHE A 246 -16.83 0.60 25.10
C PHE A 246 -17.72 0.72 26.34
N ASN A 247 -17.50 -0.13 27.34
CA ASN A 247 -18.28 -0.13 28.58
C ASN A 247 -18.10 1.19 29.37
N HIS A 248 -16.93 1.81 29.28
CA HIS A 248 -16.68 3.12 29.88
C HIS A 248 -17.44 4.23 29.15
N ARG A 249 -17.46 4.22 27.81
CA ARG A 249 -18.15 5.23 26.99
C ARG A 249 -19.68 5.04 26.96
N TYR A 250 -20.16 3.80 27.04
CA TYR A 250 -21.56 3.42 26.92
C TYR A 250 -22.02 2.58 28.12
N PRO A 251 -22.13 3.17 29.32
CA PRO A 251 -22.41 2.43 30.56
C PRO A 251 -23.77 1.70 30.56
N ASN A 252 -24.75 2.21 29.81
CA ASN A 252 -26.10 1.62 29.70
C ASN A 252 -26.17 0.40 28.77
N GLU A 253 -25.11 0.14 27.99
CA GLU A 253 -25.02 -0.97 27.03
C GLU A 253 -23.87 -1.91 27.39
N ARG A 254 -23.50 -1.92 28.67
CA ARG A 254 -22.39 -2.69 29.19
C ARG A 254 -22.59 -4.18 28.86
N THR A 255 -21.55 -4.80 28.34
CA THR A 255 -21.50 -6.26 28.14
C THR A 255 -20.26 -6.83 28.82
N THR A 256 -20.24 -8.14 29.05
CA THR A 256 -19.11 -8.81 29.71
C THR A 256 -18.26 -9.60 28.72
N MET A 257 -17.05 -9.94 29.18
CA MET A 257 -16.16 -10.82 28.42
C MET A 257 -16.78 -12.22 28.25
N ILE A 258 -17.45 -12.73 29.28
CA ILE A 258 -18.03 -14.07 29.32
C ILE A 258 -19.27 -14.20 28.41
N ASP A 259 -20.10 -13.15 28.31
CA ASP A 259 -21.27 -13.17 27.41
C ASP A 259 -20.86 -13.42 25.96
N ALA A 260 -19.75 -12.83 25.53
CA ALA A 260 -19.26 -13.04 24.18
C ALA A 260 -18.64 -14.42 23.97
N LEU A 261 -17.96 -14.98 24.98
CA LEU A 261 -17.39 -16.32 24.90
C LEU A 261 -18.50 -17.37 24.82
N LYS A 262 -19.54 -17.28 25.65
CA LYS A 262 -20.72 -18.16 25.61
C LYS A 262 -21.48 -18.14 24.30
N ASN A 263 -21.48 -17.00 23.60
CA ASN A 263 -22.10 -16.88 22.28
C ASN A 263 -21.27 -17.50 21.14
N ASN A 264 -19.99 -17.81 21.37
CA ASN A 264 -19.07 -18.29 20.33
C ASN A 264 -18.51 -19.68 20.60
N TYR A 265 -18.58 -20.16 21.84
CA TYR A 265 -18.09 -21.45 22.28
C TYR A 265 -19.17 -22.18 23.07
N PRO A 266 -19.27 -23.52 22.94
CA PRO A 266 -20.14 -24.30 23.79
C PRO A 266 -19.64 -24.24 25.24
N ASP A 267 -20.55 -24.36 26.21
CA ASP A 267 -20.23 -24.21 27.64
C ASP A 267 -19.08 -25.14 28.10
N TRP A 268 -18.98 -26.36 27.54
CA TRP A 268 -17.92 -27.30 27.89
C TRP A 268 -16.51 -26.85 27.46
N ALA A 269 -16.41 -25.96 26.46
CA ALA A 269 -15.12 -25.41 26.02
C ALA A 269 -14.69 -24.18 26.85
N LEU A 270 -15.50 -23.76 27.82
CA LEU A 270 -15.27 -22.60 28.68
C LEU A 270 -14.93 -22.97 30.13
N VAL A 271 -14.85 -24.26 30.46
CA VAL A 271 -14.57 -24.82 31.80
C VAL A 271 -13.21 -25.49 31.81
#